data_AF-A0A1S9AU59-F1
#
_entry.id   AF-A0A1S9AU59-F1
#
_cell.length_a   1.000
_cell.length_b   1.000
_cell.length_c   1.000
_cell.angle_alpha   90.00
_cell.angle_beta   90.00
_cell.angle_gamma   90.00
#
_symmetry.space_group_name_H-M   'P 1'
#
loop_
_entity.id
_entity.type
_entity.pdbx_description
1 polymer ?
#
loop_
_entity_poly.entity_id
_entity_poly.type
_entity_poly.pdbx_seq_one_letter_code
_entity_poly.pdbx_strand_id
1 'polypeptide(L)'
;MDINEEYLAAFFGRNADYYLGKWRAWQGGQRISFNGGAFFAGIFWVLYRRMYWVAGLIMLCLVAEAEAEEWLLHRFSFPLAPESQSRTIVVNVLSATILSACANWMYLAYARRKITKVLRTETSEEAILRKLRRQGGTSWTFFIVAAVLVVGIMGLICRYPQYFQ
;
A
#
# COMPACT_ATOMS: atom_id res chain seq x y z
N MET A 1 4.09 13.18 21.65
CA MET A 1 5.46 13.28 21.08
C MET A 1 5.32 13.96 19.75
N ASP A 2 5.80 15.20 19.68
CA ASP A 2 5.90 15.94 18.44
C ASP A 2 7.10 15.40 17.65
N ILE A 3 6.92 15.10 16.37
CA ILE A 3 7.98 14.52 15.53
C ILE A 3 8.57 15.67 14.71
N ASN A 4 9.89 15.90 14.85
CA ASN A 4 10.59 16.89 14.05
C ASN A 4 10.42 16.61 12.54
N GLU A 5 10.13 17.66 11.76
CA GLU A 5 10.01 17.59 10.30
C GLU A 5 11.27 17.06 9.63
N GLU A 6 12.45 17.26 10.20
CA GLU A 6 13.69 16.68 9.67
C GLU A 6 13.66 15.15 9.66
N TYR A 7 13.15 14.53 10.73
CA TYR A 7 12.98 13.08 10.81
C TYR A 7 11.93 12.58 9.83
N LEU A 8 10.86 13.34 9.63
CA LEU A 8 9.83 13.05 8.62
C LEU A 8 10.41 13.15 7.21
N ALA A 9 11.17 14.21 6.90
CA ALA A 9 11.82 14.39 5.61
C ALA A 9 12.82 13.26 5.33
N ALA A 10 13.65 12.91 6.32
CA ALA A 10 14.57 11.78 6.23
C ALA A 10 13.85 10.46 5.95
N PHE A 11 12.66 10.26 6.53
CA PHE A 11 11.84 9.08 6.28
C PHE A 11 11.12 9.12 4.92
N PHE A 12 10.58 10.26 4.49
CA PHE A 12 9.83 10.37 3.24
C PHE A 12 10.75 10.36 2.00
N GLY A 13 12.01 10.78 2.15
CA GLY A 13 13.01 10.81 1.10
C GLY A 13 12.60 11.74 -0.04
N ARG A 14 12.64 11.25 -1.29
CA ARG A 14 12.39 12.05 -2.50
C ARG A 14 11.04 12.76 -2.54
N ASN A 15 10.04 12.27 -1.79
CA ASN A 15 8.69 12.85 -1.76
C ASN A 15 8.43 13.68 -0.49
N ALA A 16 9.49 14.16 0.19
CA ALA A 16 9.38 14.85 1.46
C ALA A 16 8.40 16.02 1.43
N ASP A 17 8.54 16.95 0.49
CA ASP A 17 7.70 18.17 0.42
C ASP A 17 6.20 17.85 0.37
N TYR A 18 5.83 16.89 -0.48
CA TYR A 18 4.44 16.42 -0.58
C TYR A 18 3.94 15.87 0.76
N TYR A 19 4.70 14.99 1.40
CA TYR A 19 4.26 14.33 2.63
C TYR A 19 4.35 15.20 3.88
N LEU A 20 5.27 16.17 3.93
CA LEU A 20 5.29 17.19 4.97
C LEU A 20 4.04 18.06 4.90
N GLY A 21 3.63 18.48 3.69
CA GLY A 21 2.35 19.17 3.52
C GLY A 21 1.15 18.36 4.02
N LYS A 22 1.10 17.06 3.66
CA LYS A 22 0.03 16.15 4.15
C LYS A 22 0.13 15.90 5.66
N TRP A 23 1.33 15.88 6.23
CA TRP A 23 1.55 15.73 7.67
C TRP A 23 0.98 16.90 8.46
N ARG A 24 1.28 18.14 8.04
CA ARG A 24 0.74 19.36 8.67
C ARG A 24 -0.79 19.38 8.61
N ALA A 25 -1.36 19.06 7.45
CA ALA A 25 -2.82 18.95 7.31
C ALA A 25 -3.42 17.87 8.23
N TRP A 26 -2.73 16.73 8.38
CA TRP A 26 -3.13 15.65 9.28
C TRP A 26 -3.07 16.02 10.75
N GLN A 27 -2.07 16.82 11.16
CA GLN A 27 -1.99 17.42 12.49
C GLN A 27 -3.15 18.41 12.72
N GLY A 28 -3.56 19.16 11.69
CA GLY A 28 -4.74 20.03 11.70
C GLY A 28 -6.09 19.30 11.66
N GLY A 29 -6.12 17.96 11.73
CA GLY A 29 -7.33 17.16 11.81
C GLY A 29 -7.80 16.53 10.49
N GLN A 30 -7.17 16.87 9.36
CA GLN A 30 -7.55 16.29 8.06
C GLN A 30 -7.13 14.82 7.98
N ARG A 31 -8.09 13.89 8.04
CA ARG A 31 -7.82 12.44 7.91
C ARG A 31 -7.99 11.92 6.48
N ILE A 32 -8.81 12.58 5.67
CA ILE A 32 -9.09 12.16 4.29
C ILE A 32 -8.40 13.12 3.33
N SER A 33 -7.65 12.55 2.39
CA SER A 33 -7.03 13.30 1.30
C SER A 33 -6.78 12.35 0.15
N PHE A 34 -7.30 12.70 -1.03
CA PHE A 34 -7.09 11.95 -2.26
C PHE A 34 -5.60 11.73 -2.57
N ASN A 35 -5.28 10.55 -3.09
CA ASN A 35 -3.94 10.15 -3.50
C ASN A 35 -4.01 9.48 -4.87
N GLY A 36 -3.63 10.21 -5.92
CA GLY A 36 -3.67 9.70 -7.29
C GLY A 36 -2.77 8.47 -7.50
N GLY A 37 -1.61 8.42 -6.84
CA GLY A 37 -0.71 7.26 -6.93
C GLY A 37 -1.37 5.98 -6.42
N ALA A 38 -2.08 6.05 -5.30
CA ALA A 38 -2.82 4.92 -4.76
C ALA A 38 -4.08 4.58 -5.58
N PHE A 39 -4.74 5.57 -6.18
CA PHE A 39 -5.89 5.34 -7.06
C PHE A 39 -5.50 4.53 -8.30
N PHE A 40 -4.46 4.97 -9.03
CA PHE A 40 -4.08 4.35 -10.31
C PHE A 40 -3.19 3.12 -10.15
N ALA A 41 -2.33 3.07 -9.12
CA ALA A 41 -1.42 1.94 -8.91
C ALA A 41 -1.90 0.96 -7.83
N GLY A 42 -2.99 1.25 -7.11
CA GLY A 42 -3.58 0.36 -6.13
C GLY A 42 -2.58 -0.16 -5.09
N ILE A 43 -2.56 -1.48 -4.89
CA ILE A 43 -1.65 -2.15 -3.96
C ILE A 43 -0.17 -1.95 -4.32
N PHE A 44 0.16 -1.72 -5.60
CA PHE A 44 1.54 -1.46 -6.02
C PHE A 44 2.09 -0.16 -5.42
N TRP A 45 1.25 0.85 -5.21
CA TRP A 45 1.66 2.07 -4.50
C TRP A 45 2.06 1.78 -3.05
N VAL A 46 1.33 0.88 -2.38
CA VAL A 46 1.58 0.46 -0.99
C VAL A 46 2.90 -0.31 -0.89
N LEU A 47 3.12 -1.25 -1.81
CA LEU A 47 4.34 -2.05 -1.92
C LEU A 47 5.56 -1.19 -2.26
N TYR A 48 5.41 -0.26 -3.20
CA TYR A 48 6.45 0.70 -3.57
C TYR A 48 6.92 1.54 -2.38
N ARG A 49 6.04 1.82 -1.40
CA ARG A 49 6.37 2.54 -0.15
C ARG A 49 6.77 1.64 1.01
N ARG A 50 7.08 0.37 0.72
CA ARG A 50 7.58 -0.63 1.68
C ARG A 50 6.60 -0.92 2.82
N MET A 51 5.31 -0.66 2.64
CA MET A 51 4.27 -0.95 3.63
C MET A 51 3.79 -2.40 3.51
N TYR A 52 4.71 -3.37 3.55
CA TYR A 52 4.41 -4.77 3.19
C TYR A 52 3.33 -5.42 4.06
N TRP A 53 3.31 -5.13 5.36
CA TRP A 53 2.26 -5.62 6.26
C TRP A 53 0.88 -5.06 5.89
N VAL A 54 0.83 -3.77 5.52
CA VAL A 54 -0.40 -3.11 5.10
C VAL A 54 -0.86 -3.67 3.76
N ALA A 55 0.06 -3.94 2.83
CA ALA A 55 -0.26 -4.60 1.56
C ALA A 55 -0.87 -5.99 1.79
N GLY A 56 -0.31 -6.79 2.70
CA GLY A 56 -0.87 -8.10 3.07
C GLY A 56 -2.28 -8.00 3.65
N LEU A 57 -2.54 -7.01 4.52
CA LEU A 57 -3.88 -6.79 5.06
C LEU A 57 -4.87 -6.36 3.97
N ILE A 58 -4.49 -5.45 3.08
CA ILE A 58 -5.33 -5.04 1.94
C ILE A 58 -5.64 -6.24 1.05
N MET A 59 -4.65 -7.07 0.75
CA MET A 59 -4.85 -8.28 -0.06
C MET A 59 -5.84 -9.24 0.60
N LEU A 60 -5.73 -9.45 1.91
CA LEU A 60 -6.69 -10.25 2.67
C LEU A 60 -8.10 -9.66 2.62
N CYS A 61 -8.23 -8.33 2.74
CA CYS A 61 -9.52 -7.65 2.62
C CYS A 61 -10.14 -7.80 1.23
N LEU A 62 -9.35 -7.72 0.15
CA LEU A 62 -9.83 -7.91 -1.22
C LEU A 62 -10.29 -9.34 -1.49
N VAL A 63 -9.57 -10.33 -0.95
CA VAL A 63 -10.01 -11.74 -1.04
C VAL A 63 -11.31 -11.94 -0.25
N ALA A 64 -11.36 -11.43 0.99
CA ALA A 64 -12.56 -11.55 1.82
C ALA A 64 -13.78 -10.83 1.20
N GLU A 65 -13.55 -9.68 0.55
CA GLU A 65 -14.57 -8.97 -0.22
C GLU A 65 -15.11 -9.84 -1.36
N ALA A 66 -14.24 -10.42 -2.17
CA ALA A 66 -14.65 -11.24 -3.32
C ALA A 66 -15.51 -12.44 -2.89
N GLU A 67 -15.09 -13.15 -1.84
CA GLU A 67 -15.83 -14.28 -1.28
C GLU A 67 -17.18 -13.85 -0.67
N ALA A 68 -17.19 -12.70 0.04
CA ALA A 68 -18.41 -12.17 0.63
C ALA A 68 -19.42 -11.73 -0.45
N GLU A 69 -18.94 -11.13 -1.55
CA GLU A 69 -19.78 -10.75 -2.69
C GLU A 69 -20.46 -11.97 -3.30
N GLU A 70 -19.70 -13.02 -3.61
CA GLU A 70 -20.23 -14.27 -4.18
C GLU A 70 -21.27 -14.90 -3.22
N TRP A 71 -20.94 -14.99 -1.94
CA TRP A 71 -21.84 -15.51 -0.92
C TRP A 71 -23.17 -14.73 -0.83
N LEU A 72 -23.10 -13.39 -0.85
CA LEU A 72 -24.28 -12.52 -0.79
C LEU A 72 -25.17 -12.68 -2.04
N LEU A 73 -24.57 -12.72 -3.23
CA LEU A 73 -25.31 -12.88 -4.48
C LEU A 73 -26.08 -14.21 -4.50
N HIS A 74 -25.44 -15.30 -4.11
CA HIS A 74 -26.10 -16.61 -4.01
C HIS A 74 -27.21 -16.62 -2.94
N ARG A 75 -26.98 -15.99 -1.78
CA ARG A 75 -27.93 -16.04 -0.66
C ARG A 75 -29.21 -15.25 -0.89
N PHE A 76 -29.12 -14.14 -1.62
CA PHE A 76 -30.21 -13.17 -1.77
C PHE A 76 -30.77 -13.06 -3.19
N SER A 77 -30.20 -13.76 -4.18
CA SER A 77 -30.73 -13.85 -5.55
C SER A 77 -31.06 -12.49 -6.17
N PHE A 78 -30.14 -11.51 -6.05
CA PHE A 78 -30.36 -10.14 -6.51
C PHE A 78 -30.61 -10.08 -8.03
N PRO A 79 -31.86 -9.83 -8.48
CA PRO A 79 -32.21 -9.92 -9.90
C PRO A 79 -31.82 -8.69 -10.72
N LEU A 80 -31.32 -7.63 -10.06
CA LEU A 80 -30.83 -6.39 -10.68
C LEU A 80 -29.30 -6.24 -10.57
N ALA A 81 -28.59 -7.31 -10.22
CA ALA A 81 -27.14 -7.27 -10.15
C ALA A 81 -26.56 -6.98 -11.55
N PRO A 82 -25.63 -6.01 -11.68
CA PRO A 82 -24.97 -5.75 -12.96
C PRO A 82 -24.29 -7.02 -13.48
N GLU A 83 -24.19 -7.15 -14.81
CA GLU A 83 -23.44 -8.25 -15.44
C GLU A 83 -22.03 -8.37 -14.83
N SER A 84 -21.49 -9.59 -14.80
CA SER A 84 -20.24 -9.91 -14.09
C SER A 84 -19.13 -8.92 -14.36
N GLN A 85 -18.92 -8.53 -15.63
CA GLN A 85 -17.88 -7.59 -16.01
C GLN A 85 -18.12 -6.16 -15.49
N SER A 86 -19.34 -5.63 -15.64
CA SER A 86 -19.70 -4.30 -15.16
C SER A 86 -19.60 -4.19 -13.63
N ARG A 87 -20.00 -5.25 -12.92
CA ARG A 87 -19.88 -5.34 -11.46
C ARG A 87 -18.44 -5.29 -11.00
N THR A 88 -17.56 -6.08 -11.62
CA THR A 88 -16.11 -6.05 -11.32
C THR A 88 -15.51 -4.66 -11.50
N ILE A 89 -15.89 -3.94 -12.56
CA ILE A 89 -15.40 -2.56 -12.78
C ILE A 89 -15.85 -1.64 -11.64
N VAL A 90 -17.13 -1.69 -11.28
CA VAL A 90 -17.68 -0.84 -10.21
C VAL A 90 -16.97 -1.11 -8.89
N VAL A 91 -16.84 -2.39 -8.51
CA VAL A 91 -16.12 -2.81 -7.29
C VAL A 91 -14.68 -2.31 -7.29
N ASN A 92 -13.95 -2.51 -8.39
CA ASN A 92 -12.56 -2.05 -8.50
C ASN A 92 -12.43 -0.52 -8.37
N VAL A 93 -13.32 0.24 -9.00
CA VAL A 93 -13.31 1.71 -8.92
C VAL A 93 -13.65 2.18 -7.50
N LEU A 94 -14.62 1.56 -6.84
CA LEU A 94 -14.98 1.85 -5.46
C LEU A 94 -13.81 1.54 -4.52
N SER A 95 -13.23 0.35 -4.62
CA SER A 95 -12.07 -0.06 -3.82
C SER A 95 -10.85 0.83 -4.05
N ALA A 96 -10.57 1.23 -5.30
CA ALA A 96 -9.52 2.18 -5.63
C ALA A 96 -9.79 3.59 -5.05
N THR A 97 -11.04 4.04 -5.07
CA THR A 97 -11.45 5.33 -4.50
C THR A 97 -11.29 5.34 -2.98
N ILE A 98 -11.74 4.27 -2.31
CA ILE A 98 -11.59 4.10 -0.86
C ILE A 98 -10.11 4.10 -0.48
N LEU A 99 -9.30 3.28 -1.18
CA LEU A 99 -7.85 3.22 -0.95
C LEU A 99 -7.21 4.59 -1.19
N SER A 100 -7.57 5.30 -2.26
CA SER A 100 -7.03 6.62 -2.56
C SER A 100 -7.34 7.65 -1.48
N ALA A 101 -8.58 7.65 -0.97
CA ALA A 101 -9.02 8.58 0.07
C ALA A 101 -8.27 8.40 1.39
N CYS A 102 -7.92 7.15 1.74
CA CYS A 102 -7.25 6.81 3.01
C CYS A 102 -5.72 6.62 2.87
N ALA A 103 -5.17 6.49 1.66
CA ALA A 103 -3.76 6.14 1.42
C ALA A 103 -2.76 7.09 2.08
N ASN A 104 -3.01 8.41 2.02
CA ASN A 104 -2.15 9.39 2.69
C ASN A 104 -2.16 9.17 4.20
N TRP A 105 -3.34 9.01 4.81
CA TRP A 105 -3.47 8.72 6.25
C TRP A 105 -2.76 7.43 6.64
N MET A 106 -2.91 6.36 5.85
CA MET A 106 -2.23 5.07 6.09
C MET A 106 -0.71 5.23 6.11
N TYR A 107 -0.16 5.94 5.12
CA TYR A 107 1.28 6.16 5.04
C TYR A 107 1.81 7.06 6.15
N LEU A 108 1.09 8.13 6.52
CA LEU A 108 1.49 9.00 7.64
C LEU A 108 1.42 8.28 8.99
N ALA A 109 0.38 7.46 9.21
CA ALA A 109 0.27 6.64 10.41
C ALA A 109 1.39 5.58 10.48
N TYR A 110 1.73 4.97 9.34
CA TYR A 110 2.86 4.05 9.22
C TYR A 110 4.19 4.74 9.53
N ALA A 111 4.45 5.90 8.92
CA ALA A 111 5.64 6.71 9.14
C ALA A 111 5.79 7.10 10.61
N ARG A 112 4.72 7.62 11.22
CA ARG A 112 4.70 7.97 12.65
C ARG A 112 5.12 6.79 13.53
N ARG A 113 4.55 5.60 13.30
CA ARG A 113 4.86 4.39 14.08
C ARG A 113 6.33 3.99 13.92
N LYS A 114 6.86 4.02 12.69
CA LYS A 114 8.25 3.67 12.40
C LYS A 114 9.24 4.68 12.99
N ILE A 115 9.00 5.97 12.81
CA ILE A 115 9.84 7.03 13.37
C ILE A 115 9.85 6.95 14.90
N THR A 116 8.67 6.85 15.52
CA THR A 116 8.57 6.72 16.99
C THR A 116 9.33 5.49 17.49
N LYS A 117 9.32 4.38 16.75
CA LYS A 117 10.10 3.18 17.11
C LYS A 117 11.61 3.46 17.07
N VAL A 118 12.11 4.13 16.02
CA VAL A 118 13.53 4.47 15.90
C VAL A 118 13.96 5.45 17.00
N LEU A 119 13.16 6.47 17.29
CA LEU A 119 13.45 7.44 18.37
C LEU A 119 13.48 6.83 19.77
N ARG A 120 12.91 5.64 19.96
CA ARG A 120 12.96 4.90 21.22
C ARG A 120 14.15 3.95 21.32
N THR A 121 14.76 3.58 20.19
CA THR A 121 15.86 2.59 20.16
C THR A 121 17.21 3.22 19.93
N GLU A 122 17.26 4.41 19.31
CA GLU A 122 18.50 5.13 19.05
C GLU A 122 18.57 6.41 19.85
N THR A 123 19.78 6.78 20.25
CA THR A 123 20.06 8.01 21.00
C THR A 123 20.85 9.04 20.20
N SER A 124 21.70 8.61 19.26
CA SER A 124 22.47 9.55 18.43
C SER A 124 21.67 9.99 17.20
N GLU A 125 21.69 11.29 16.94
CA GLU A 125 20.99 11.92 15.82
C GLU A 125 21.41 11.33 14.47
N GLU A 126 22.70 11.10 14.28
CA GLU A 126 23.23 10.46 13.08
C GLU A 126 22.69 9.04 12.87
N ALA A 127 22.56 8.25 13.95
CA ALA A 127 22.01 6.89 13.87
C ALA A 127 20.50 6.93 13.57
N ILE A 128 19.77 7.86 14.18
CA ILE A 128 18.35 8.10 13.91
C ILE A 128 18.17 8.41 12.42
N LEU A 129 18.81 9.46 11.90
CA LEU A 129 18.67 9.89 10.51
C LEU A 129 19.06 8.77 9.53
N ARG A 130 20.14 8.04 9.81
CA ARG A 130 20.58 6.90 9.00
C ARG A 130 19.53 5.78 8.97
N LYS A 131 18.96 5.40 10.12
CA LYS A 131 17.91 4.37 10.17
C LYS A 131 16.62 4.83 9.50
N LEU A 132 16.22 6.10 9.65
CA LEU A 132 15.03 6.64 9.00
C LEU A 132 15.16 6.64 7.48
N ARG A 133 16.28 7.12 6.93
CA ARG A 133 16.56 7.08 5.48
C ARG A 133 16.54 5.66 4.92
N ARG A 134 17.03 4.67 5.68
CA ARG A 134 17.05 3.27 5.25
C ARG A 134 15.67 2.61 5.29
N GLN A 135 14.85 2.91 6.29
CA GLN A 135 13.54 2.27 6.47
C GLN A 135 12.42 2.94 5.67
N GLY A 136 12.55 4.24 5.40
CA GLY A 136 11.57 5.02 4.68
C GLY A 136 11.74 5.00 3.16
N GLY A 137 11.14 6.01 2.52
CA GLY A 137 11.19 6.24 1.10
C GLY A 137 10.45 5.17 0.29
N THR A 138 10.97 4.92 -0.91
CA THR A 138 10.38 4.02 -1.89
C THR A 138 11.35 2.88 -2.24
N SER A 139 10.84 1.77 -2.78
CA SER A 139 11.69 0.68 -3.26
C SER A 139 11.10 -0.02 -4.48
N TRP A 140 11.98 -0.31 -5.43
CA TRP A 140 11.71 -1.22 -6.54
C TRP A 140 11.99 -2.69 -6.23
N THR A 141 12.58 -3.00 -5.06
CA THR A 141 13.00 -4.37 -4.68
C THR A 141 11.87 -5.38 -4.84
N PHE A 142 10.66 -5.06 -4.37
CA PHE A 142 9.52 -5.97 -4.49
C PHE A 142 9.22 -6.31 -5.95
N PHE A 143 9.17 -5.31 -6.82
CA PHE A 143 8.87 -5.50 -8.24
C PHE A 143 9.96 -6.28 -8.96
N ILE A 144 11.23 -6.03 -8.64
CA ILE A 144 12.36 -6.76 -9.21
C ILE A 144 12.31 -8.23 -8.80
N VAL A 145 12.11 -8.51 -7.51
CA VAL A 145 11.99 -9.89 -7.01
C VAL A 145 10.79 -10.60 -7.65
N ALA A 146 9.64 -9.94 -7.71
CA ALA A 146 8.45 -10.49 -8.35
C ALA A 146 8.68 -10.79 -9.84
N ALA A 147 9.32 -9.88 -10.58
CA ALA A 147 9.64 -10.08 -12.00
C ALA A 147 10.58 -11.27 -12.23
N VAL A 148 11.65 -11.39 -11.42
CA VAL A 148 12.58 -12.52 -11.48
C VAL A 148 11.87 -13.84 -11.21
N LEU A 149 10.99 -13.89 -10.20
CA LEU A 149 10.22 -15.09 -9.88
C LEU A 149 9.26 -15.46 -11.03
N VAL A 150 8.53 -14.51 -11.58
CA VAL A 150 7.61 -14.75 -12.70
C VAL A 150 8.36 -15.28 -13.93
N VAL A 151 9.47 -14.64 -14.32
CA VAL A 151 10.29 -15.09 -15.45
C VAL A 151 10.87 -16.49 -15.20
N GLY A 152 11.34 -16.76 -13.97
CA GLY A 152 11.83 -18.08 -13.59
C GLY A 152 10.75 -19.17 -13.68
N ILE A 153 9.56 -18.90 -13.14
CA ILE A 153 8.41 -19.82 -13.21
C ILE A 153 7.99 -20.05 -14.66
N MET A 154 7.88 -18.99 -15.46
CA MET A 154 7.54 -19.11 -16.88
C MET A 154 8.56 -19.93 -17.65
N GLY A 155 9.86 -19.74 -17.37
CA GLY A 155 10.93 -20.56 -17.95
C GLY A 155 10.83 -22.04 -17.57
N LEU A 156 10.46 -22.36 -16.32
CA LEU A 156 10.22 -23.73 -15.88
C LEU A 156 9.01 -24.36 -16.58
N ILE A 157 7.90 -23.62 -16.69
CA ILE A 157 6.69 -24.08 -17.40
C ILE A 157 7.01 -24.37 -18.87
N CYS A 158 7.72 -23.46 -19.55
CA CYS A 158 8.10 -23.65 -20.95
C CYS A 158 9.06 -24.84 -21.15
N ARG A 159 9.93 -25.11 -20.16
CA ARG A 159 10.89 -26.22 -20.24
C ARG A 159 10.27 -27.58 -19.88
N TYR A 160 9.25 -27.59 -19.02
CA TYR A 160 8.63 -28.83 -18.52
C TYR A 160 7.09 -28.79 -18.57
N PRO A 161 6.49 -28.61 -19.76
CA PRO A 161 5.03 -28.45 -19.90
C PRO A 161 4.22 -29.64 -19.38
N GLN A 162 4.80 -30.85 -19.38
CA GLN A 162 4.15 -32.09 -18.97
C GLN A 162 3.72 -32.17 -17.50
N TYR A 163 4.22 -31.28 -16.62
CA TYR A 163 3.85 -31.25 -15.20
C TYR A 163 2.75 -30.21 -14.89
N PHE A 164 2.30 -29.44 -15.89
CA PHE A 164 1.38 -28.32 -15.71
C PHE A 164 0.12 -28.40 -16.59
N GLN A 165 -0.17 -29.58 -17.16
CA GLN A 165 -1.43 -29.89 -17.85
C GLN A 165 -2.36 -30.71 -16.98
#